data_AF-A0ABC8TQK6-F1
#
_entry.id   AF-A0ABC8TQK6-F1
#
_cell.length_a   1.000
_cell.length_b   1.000
_cell.length_c   1.000
_cell.angle_alpha   90.00
_cell.angle_beta   90.00
_cell.angle_gamma   90.00
#
_symmetry.space_group_name_H-M   'P 1'
#
loop_
_entity.id
_entity.type
_entity.pdbx_description
1 polymer ?
#
loop_
_entity_poly.entity_id
_entity_poly.type
_entity_poly.pdbx_seq_one_letter_code
_entity_poly.pdbx_strand_id
1 'polypeptide(L)'
;MASSLANGETAVVVFFISQIIFSAPFSLLHEALSLSILSFFALSVEISAEFSSESLAQFKSRAGASSGILLGAVTLPGLMFSRLIQLLRVVSLHEIDSEELEYLRLQYWATSACCFGVLFFFYFIVPHLPNDNHSISFHSDWSTKFSLSFIALYAAVFCVSFATKFHCGGYTAVMLLWVLCHGLAAVKLIQHVLHTFPACASIGEALLVTTGLVIYFGDMLACTVVKINGYLASSEIVFVQYVIRKSEISTIIQGMLLGLLLFPMFLKFSLQVWECCTSSAHVEHRAYHEIGRTVIFCALLAFIFILIIPSWMQFVQDFPVHPWLWYIPSYIILIVPPFGLVMLSNLEIKGFGFGKKLLLNLPKKM
;
A
#
# COMPACT_ATOMS: atom_id res chain seq x y z
N MET A 1 -26.35 29.54 7.00
CA MET A 1 -25.58 29.14 5.80
C MET A 1 -24.28 29.92 5.59
N ALA A 2 -24.13 31.17 6.06
CA ALA A 2 -22.88 31.93 5.91
C ALA A 2 -21.81 31.67 7.01
N SER A 3 -22.18 31.10 8.16
CA SER A 3 -21.27 30.93 9.30
C SER A 3 -20.35 29.69 9.22
N SER A 4 -20.63 28.72 8.33
CA SER A 4 -19.81 27.51 8.20
C SER A 4 -18.69 27.63 7.16
N LEU A 5 -18.75 28.63 6.27
CA LEU A 5 -17.73 28.82 5.22
C LEU A 5 -16.46 29.50 5.75
N ALA A 6 -16.58 30.26 6.84
CA ALA A 6 -15.49 30.98 7.50
C ALA A 6 -14.94 30.21 8.71
N ASN A 7 -14.71 28.91 8.56
CA ASN A 7 -14.07 28.09 9.58
C ASN A 7 -12.53 28.17 9.42
N GLY A 8 -11.80 27.96 10.52
CA GLY A 8 -10.32 27.97 10.50
C GLY A 8 -9.73 26.98 9.49
N GLU A 9 -10.39 25.85 9.28
CA GLU A 9 -9.99 24.82 8.30
C GLU A 9 -10.06 25.32 6.85
N THR A 10 -11.12 26.04 6.48
CA THR A 10 -11.24 26.64 5.14
C THR A 10 -10.11 27.66 4.89
N ALA A 11 -9.78 28.47 5.89
CA ALA A 11 -8.69 29.44 5.79
C ALA A 11 -7.33 28.75 5.60
N VAL A 12 -7.09 27.65 6.32
CA VAL A 12 -5.87 26.84 6.18
C VAL A 12 -5.77 26.23 4.78
N VAL A 13 -6.87 25.70 4.23
CA VAL A 13 -6.88 25.15 2.85
C VAL A 13 -6.63 26.23 1.81
N VAL A 14 -7.25 27.41 1.94
CA VAL A 14 -7.01 28.53 1.02
C VAL A 14 -5.55 28.97 1.08
N PHE A 15 -4.95 29.06 2.27
CA PHE A 15 -3.55 29.39 2.43
C PHE A 15 -2.64 28.31 1.82
N PHE A 16 -2.94 27.04 2.06
CA PHE A 16 -2.22 25.91 1.48
C PHE A 16 -2.24 25.92 -0.06
N ILE A 17 -3.42 26.12 -0.65
CA ILE A 17 -3.59 26.19 -2.11
C ILE A 17 -2.88 27.41 -2.69
N SER A 18 -2.97 28.56 -2.01
CA SER A 18 -2.26 29.78 -2.41
C SER A 18 -0.74 29.54 -2.44
N GLN A 19 -0.20 28.83 -1.45
CA GLN A 19 1.21 28.45 -1.43
C GLN A 19 1.58 27.49 -2.55
N ILE A 20 0.75 26.49 -2.85
CA ILE A 20 0.98 25.56 -3.96
C ILE A 20 1.10 26.33 -5.26
N ILE A 21 0.11 27.18 -5.57
CA ILE A 21 0.06 27.92 -6.83
C ILE A 21 1.23 28.89 -6.94
N PHE A 22 1.59 29.58 -5.84
CA PHE A 22 2.69 30.54 -5.84
C PHE A 22 4.07 29.88 -5.92
N SER A 23 4.22 28.68 -5.35
CA SER A 23 5.50 27.95 -5.34
C SER A 23 5.73 27.09 -6.59
N ALA A 24 4.68 26.86 -7.38
CA ALA A 24 4.71 25.98 -8.54
C ALA A 24 5.40 26.64 -9.74
N PRO A 25 6.43 26.00 -10.33
CA PRO A 25 6.93 26.42 -11.64
C PRO A 25 5.90 26.11 -12.72
N PHE A 26 5.89 26.90 -13.81
CA PHE A 26 4.92 26.74 -14.91
C PHE A 26 4.90 25.33 -15.53
N SER A 27 6.02 24.61 -15.53
CA SER A 27 6.07 23.23 -16.04
C SER A 27 5.30 22.21 -15.17
N LEU A 28 5.00 22.56 -13.92
CA LEU A 28 4.23 21.73 -12.97
C LEU A 28 2.83 22.29 -12.70
N LEU A 29 2.32 23.18 -13.58
CA LEU A 29 1.03 23.84 -13.37
C LEU A 29 -0.13 22.82 -13.30
N HIS A 30 -0.12 21.78 -14.12
CA HIS A 30 -1.17 20.75 -14.11
C HIS A 30 -1.19 19.97 -12.79
N GLU A 31 -0.01 19.61 -12.27
CA GLU A 31 0.14 18.97 -10.97
C GLU A 31 -0.29 19.91 -9.82
N ALA A 32 0.06 21.19 -9.88
CA ALA A 32 -0.37 22.19 -8.90
C ALA A 32 -1.91 22.37 -8.88
N LEU A 33 -2.53 22.45 -10.06
CA LEU A 33 -3.98 22.54 -10.22
C LEU A 33 -4.69 21.27 -9.73
N SER A 34 -4.16 20.10 -10.08
CA SER A 34 -4.68 18.81 -9.61
C SER A 34 -4.65 18.71 -8.08
N LEU A 35 -3.54 19.10 -7.45
CA LEU A 35 -3.42 19.11 -6.00
C LEU A 35 -4.40 20.10 -5.34
N SER A 36 -4.57 21.27 -5.96
CA SER A 36 -5.52 22.30 -5.48
C SER A 36 -6.97 21.82 -5.55
N ILE A 37 -7.36 21.20 -6.67
CA ILE A 37 -8.69 20.58 -6.84
C ILE A 37 -8.89 19.47 -5.81
N LEU A 38 -7.88 18.62 -5.61
CA LEU A 38 -7.93 17.52 -4.64
C LEU A 38 -8.10 18.06 -3.21
N SER A 39 -7.41 19.13 -2.83
CA SER A 39 -7.56 19.77 -1.51
C SER A 39 -8.96 20.35 -1.28
N PHE A 40 -9.53 21.05 -2.27
CA PHE A 40 -10.90 21.55 -2.16
C PHE A 40 -11.93 20.43 -2.12
N PHE A 41 -11.74 19.38 -2.92
CA PHE A 41 -12.64 18.23 -2.92
C PHE A 41 -12.56 17.48 -1.59
N ALA A 42 -11.36 17.27 -1.05
CA ALA A 42 -11.18 16.63 0.25
C ALA A 42 -11.80 17.42 1.39
N LEU A 43 -11.66 18.76 1.40
CA LEU A 43 -12.37 19.63 2.34
C LEU A 43 -13.89 19.51 2.20
N SER A 44 -14.40 19.45 0.97
CA SER A 44 -15.84 19.26 0.72
C SER A 44 -16.33 17.91 1.26
N VAL A 45 -15.54 16.84 1.10
CA VAL A 45 -15.85 15.50 1.65
C VAL A 45 -15.79 15.51 3.17
N GLU A 46 -14.78 16.15 3.78
CA GLU A 46 -14.65 16.24 5.24
C GLU A 46 -15.81 17.00 5.88
N ILE A 47 -16.18 18.15 5.30
CA ILE A 47 -17.36 18.92 5.72
C ILE A 47 -18.63 18.07 5.55
N SER A 48 -18.77 17.36 4.43
CA SER A 48 -19.94 16.50 4.20
C SER A 48 -20.00 15.37 5.23
N ALA A 49 -18.88 14.72 5.52
CA ALA A 49 -18.76 13.65 6.51
C ALA A 49 -19.17 14.09 7.92
N GLU A 50 -18.87 15.33 8.31
CA GLU A 50 -19.29 15.92 9.59
C GLU A 50 -20.82 16.11 9.65
N PHE A 51 -21.43 16.58 8.56
CA PHE A 51 -22.88 16.78 8.47
C PHE A 51 -23.69 15.50 8.27
N SER A 52 -23.14 14.50 7.57
CA SER A 52 -23.81 13.23 7.21
C SER A 52 -23.29 12.06 8.05
N SER A 53 -23.09 12.28 9.35
CA SER A 53 -22.47 11.35 10.29
C SER A 53 -23.04 9.93 10.23
N GLU A 54 -24.32 9.75 9.92
CA GLU A 54 -24.96 8.43 9.80
C GLU A 54 -24.41 7.56 8.66
N SER A 55 -24.06 8.15 7.51
CA SER A 55 -23.58 7.40 6.33
C SER A 55 -22.16 6.87 6.50
N LEU A 56 -21.31 7.62 7.21
CA LEU A 56 -19.93 7.26 7.46
C LEU A 56 -19.77 6.46 8.77
N ALA A 57 -20.74 6.56 9.68
CA ALA A 57 -20.82 5.75 10.91
C ALA A 57 -20.85 4.24 10.65
N GLN A 58 -21.18 3.79 9.43
CA GLN A 58 -21.04 2.37 9.04
C GLN A 58 -19.59 1.88 9.18
N PHE A 59 -18.61 2.76 8.94
CA PHE A 59 -17.22 2.53 9.25
C PHE A 59 -17.02 3.08 10.66
N LYS A 60 -17.15 2.21 11.69
CA LYS A 60 -17.03 2.56 13.11
C LYS A 60 -15.62 3.11 13.43
N SER A 61 -15.31 4.32 12.99
CA SER A 61 -14.02 4.97 13.21
C SER A 61 -13.80 5.23 14.70
N ARG A 62 -12.54 5.32 15.10
CA ARG A 62 -12.14 5.62 16.48
C ARG A 62 -12.91 6.82 17.04
N ALA A 63 -13.66 6.62 18.12
CA ALA A 63 -14.44 7.67 18.77
C ALA A 63 -13.51 8.79 19.30
N GLY A 64 -13.85 10.04 18.99
CA GLY A 64 -13.15 11.24 19.48
C GLY A 64 -11.94 11.71 18.64
N ALA A 65 -11.69 11.11 17.47
CA ALA A 65 -10.69 11.60 16.52
C ALA A 65 -11.35 12.35 15.35
N SER A 66 -10.70 13.43 14.86
CA SER A 66 -11.08 14.06 13.59
C SER A 66 -10.98 13.04 12.44
N SER A 67 -11.83 13.18 11.42
CA SER A 67 -11.88 12.28 10.27
C SER A 67 -10.53 12.18 9.56
N GLY A 68 -9.76 13.29 9.55
CA GLY A 68 -8.45 13.39 8.94
C GLY A 68 -8.45 13.24 7.42
N ILE A 69 -9.62 13.34 6.77
CA ILE A 69 -9.77 13.05 5.33
C ILE A 69 -8.96 14.04 4.49
N LEU A 70 -9.03 15.35 4.77
CA LEU A 70 -8.22 16.36 4.08
C LEU A 70 -6.73 16.08 4.22
N LEU A 71 -6.27 15.84 5.44
CA LEU A 71 -4.85 15.58 5.71
C LEU A 71 -4.39 14.30 5.00
N GLY A 72 -5.16 13.21 5.12
CA GLY A 72 -4.85 11.94 4.45
C GLY A 72 -4.78 12.09 2.93
N ALA A 73 -5.75 12.79 2.33
CA ALA A 73 -5.84 12.93 0.87
C ALA A 73 -4.74 13.83 0.27
N VAL A 74 -4.25 14.81 1.02
CA VAL A 74 -3.31 15.82 0.50
C VAL A 74 -1.86 15.50 0.83
N THR A 75 -1.59 14.80 1.94
CA THR A 75 -0.22 14.54 2.42
C THR A 75 0.68 13.83 1.41
N LEU A 76 0.25 12.69 0.87
CA LEU A 76 1.10 11.92 -0.05
C LEU A 76 1.23 12.57 -1.43
N PRO A 77 0.16 13.06 -2.09
CA PRO A 77 0.29 13.86 -3.30
C PRO A 77 1.12 15.14 -3.10
N GLY A 78 0.99 15.82 -1.96
CA GLY A 78 1.79 16.99 -1.61
C GLY A 78 3.27 16.68 -1.41
N LEU A 79 3.59 15.53 -0.80
CA LEU A 79 4.97 15.04 -0.70
C LEU A 79 5.55 14.75 -2.09
N MET A 80 4.80 14.09 -2.98
CA MET A 80 5.25 13.84 -4.35
C MET A 80 5.44 15.14 -5.13
N PHE A 81 4.53 16.10 -4.96
CA PHE A 81 4.64 17.43 -5.59
C PHE A 81 5.86 18.23 -5.09
N SER A 82 6.15 18.21 -3.79
CA SER A 82 7.34 18.87 -3.26
C SER A 82 8.63 18.23 -3.77
N ARG A 83 8.68 16.90 -3.90
CA ARG A 83 9.80 16.20 -4.56
C ARG A 83 9.92 16.56 -6.04
N LEU A 84 8.80 16.70 -6.77
CA LEU A 84 8.82 17.17 -8.16
C LEU A 84 9.45 18.56 -8.28
N ILE A 85 9.10 19.49 -7.39
CA ILE A 85 9.71 20.82 -7.36
C ILE A 85 11.22 20.73 -7.08
N GLN A 86 11.62 19.93 -6.08
CA GLN A 86 13.02 19.75 -5.73
C GLN A 86 13.81 19.17 -6.91
N LEU A 87 13.31 18.09 -7.52
CA LEU A 87 13.99 17.41 -8.61
C LEU A 87 14.05 18.28 -9.87
N LEU A 88 12.99 19.02 -10.18
CA LEU A 88 13.00 19.96 -11.30
C LEU A 88 14.06 21.05 -11.14
N ARG A 89 14.28 21.55 -9.91
CA ARG A 89 15.36 22.52 -9.64
C ARG A 89 16.73 21.91 -9.91
N VAL A 90 16.95 20.66 -9.51
CA VAL A 90 18.23 19.99 -9.74
C VAL A 90 18.45 19.67 -11.23
N VAL A 91 17.42 19.20 -11.93
CA VAL A 91 17.47 18.97 -13.39
C VAL A 91 17.79 20.26 -14.15
N SER A 92 17.24 21.41 -13.72
CA SER A 92 17.55 22.71 -14.33
C SER A 92 19.03 23.12 -14.19
N LEU A 93 19.74 22.54 -13.22
CA LEU A 93 21.18 22.75 -12.98
C LEU A 93 22.07 21.76 -13.76
N HIS A 94 21.49 20.95 -14.65
CA HIS A 94 22.18 20.03 -15.57
C HIS A 94 22.88 18.81 -14.93
N GLU A 95 22.49 18.43 -13.70
CA GLU A 95 23.15 17.35 -12.95
C GLU A 95 22.38 16.00 -12.89
N ILE A 96 21.18 15.88 -13.47
CA ILE A 96 20.31 14.68 -13.33
C ILE A 96 19.66 14.23 -14.64
N ASP A 97 19.42 12.92 -14.73
CA ASP A 97 18.78 12.18 -15.82
C ASP A 97 17.28 12.52 -15.97
N SER A 98 16.84 12.86 -17.18
CA SER A 98 15.46 13.33 -17.47
C SER A 98 14.39 12.26 -17.17
N GLU A 99 14.77 11.00 -17.06
CA GLU A 99 13.87 9.87 -16.85
C GLU A 99 13.27 9.82 -15.43
N GLU A 100 14.05 10.23 -14.42
CA GLU A 100 13.59 10.24 -13.02
C GLU A 100 12.44 11.23 -12.80
N LEU A 101 12.47 12.36 -13.52
CA LEU A 101 11.41 13.37 -13.46
C LEU A 101 10.09 12.85 -14.02
N GLU A 102 10.12 12.15 -15.16
CA GLU A 102 8.92 11.57 -15.78
C GLU A 102 8.35 10.44 -14.93
N TYR A 103 9.22 9.61 -14.33
CA TYR A 103 8.81 8.58 -13.38
C TYR A 103 8.09 9.18 -12.17
N LEU A 104 8.71 10.18 -11.52
CA LEU A 104 8.13 10.82 -10.33
C LEU A 104 6.81 11.53 -10.66
N ARG A 105 6.68 12.06 -11.89
CA ARG A 105 5.43 12.66 -12.36
C ARG A 105 4.33 11.61 -12.51
N LEU A 106 4.64 10.45 -13.09
CA LEU A 106 3.68 9.35 -13.17
C LEU A 106 3.27 8.88 -11.77
N GLN A 107 4.22 8.78 -10.83
CA GLN A 107 3.95 8.41 -9.44
C GLN A 107 3.07 9.45 -8.73
N TYR A 108 3.28 10.74 -9.00
CA TYR A 108 2.39 11.81 -8.53
C TYR A 108 0.96 11.60 -9.04
N TRP A 109 0.78 11.34 -10.34
CA TRP A 109 -0.55 11.13 -10.93
C TRP A 109 -1.23 9.87 -10.40
N ALA A 110 -0.49 8.77 -10.22
CA ALA A 110 -0.99 7.57 -9.56
C ALA A 110 -1.45 7.86 -8.13
N THR A 111 -0.64 8.59 -7.35
CA THR A 111 -0.95 8.96 -5.96
C THR A 111 -2.19 9.86 -5.90
N SER A 112 -2.25 10.87 -6.78
CA SER A 112 -3.40 11.77 -6.89
C SER A 112 -4.67 11.01 -7.26
N ALA A 113 -4.60 10.06 -8.21
CA ALA A 113 -5.74 9.25 -8.63
C ALA A 113 -6.23 8.29 -7.54
N CYS A 114 -5.34 7.73 -6.73
CA CYS A 114 -5.70 6.98 -5.52
C CYS A 114 -6.53 7.84 -4.56
N CYS A 115 -6.02 9.01 -4.18
CA CYS A 115 -6.72 9.89 -3.25
C CYS A 115 -8.04 10.38 -3.84
N PHE A 116 -8.07 10.78 -5.11
CA PHE A 116 -9.27 11.23 -5.80
C PHE A 116 -10.33 10.12 -5.89
N GLY A 117 -9.94 8.89 -6.24
CA GLY A 117 -10.84 7.74 -6.32
C GLY A 117 -11.47 7.40 -4.96
N VAL A 118 -10.69 7.47 -3.88
CA VAL A 118 -11.18 7.27 -2.51
C VAL A 118 -12.17 8.37 -2.09
N LEU A 119 -11.85 9.64 -2.37
CA LEU A 119 -12.77 10.76 -2.10
C LEU A 119 -14.06 10.64 -2.90
N PHE A 120 -13.97 10.25 -4.17
CA PHE A 120 -15.13 9.98 -5.02
C PHE A 120 -16.00 8.87 -4.41
N PHE A 121 -15.39 7.79 -3.93
CA PHE A 121 -16.11 6.71 -3.24
C PHE A 121 -16.82 7.20 -1.98
N PHE A 122 -16.15 7.97 -1.11
CA PHE A 122 -16.78 8.51 0.09
C PHE A 122 -17.91 9.51 -0.20
N TYR A 123 -17.76 10.33 -1.23
CA TYR A 123 -18.75 11.35 -1.55
C TYR A 123 -19.99 10.77 -2.25
N PHE A 124 -19.78 9.87 -3.22
CA PHE A 124 -20.88 9.39 -4.07
C PHE A 124 -21.37 8.01 -3.68
N ILE A 125 -20.50 7.06 -3.34
CA ILE A 125 -20.89 5.66 -3.21
C ILE A 125 -21.41 5.37 -1.80
N VAL A 126 -20.72 5.87 -0.78
CA VAL A 126 -21.08 5.63 0.63
C VAL A 126 -22.47 6.17 1.00
N PRO A 127 -22.87 7.40 0.64
CA PRO A 127 -24.20 7.92 0.98
C PRO A 127 -25.35 7.25 0.23
N HIS A 128 -25.06 6.58 -0.90
CA HIS A 128 -26.08 5.92 -1.74
C HIS A 128 -26.21 4.42 -1.47
N LEU A 129 -25.47 3.88 -0.49
CA LEU A 129 -25.60 2.48 -0.10
C LEU A 129 -26.92 2.30 0.68
N PRO A 130 -27.88 1.50 0.19
CA PRO A 130 -29.20 1.42 0.80
C PRO A 130 -29.10 0.78 2.18
N ASN A 131 -29.41 1.57 3.21
CA ASN A 131 -29.80 1.05 4.51
C ASN A 131 -31.33 0.98 4.49
N ASP A 132 -31.91 -0.19 4.75
CA ASP A 132 -33.33 -0.52 4.48
C ASP A 132 -34.37 0.32 5.23
N ASN A 133 -33.98 1.36 5.99
CA ASN A 133 -34.90 2.31 6.55
C ASN A 133 -34.29 3.72 6.55
N HIS A 134 -34.94 4.60 5.80
CA HIS A 134 -34.97 6.07 5.87
C HIS A 134 -34.60 6.81 4.59
N SER A 135 -35.46 7.79 4.34
CA SER A 135 -35.58 8.66 3.17
C SER A 135 -34.26 9.07 2.55
N ILE A 136 -34.21 8.95 1.22
CA ILE A 136 -33.29 9.64 0.33
C ILE A 136 -33.32 11.13 0.69
N SER A 137 -32.44 11.57 1.58
CA SER A 137 -32.22 12.98 1.82
C SER A 137 -31.36 13.46 0.64
N PHE A 138 -32.04 13.95 -0.39
CA PHE A 138 -31.42 14.73 -1.44
C PHE A 138 -30.78 15.96 -0.79
N HIS A 139 -29.54 15.81 -0.32
CA HIS A 139 -28.68 16.94 -0.04
C HIS A 139 -28.61 17.76 -1.33
N SER A 140 -28.86 19.07 -1.20
CA SER A 140 -29.43 19.91 -2.26
C SER A 140 -28.81 19.75 -3.65
N ASP A 141 -29.63 20.01 -4.66
CA ASP A 141 -29.29 20.05 -6.10
C ASP A 141 -28.05 20.91 -6.44
N TRP A 142 -27.58 21.73 -5.49
CA TRP A 142 -26.33 22.49 -5.56
C TRP A 142 -25.09 21.70 -5.13
N SER A 143 -25.18 20.85 -4.11
CA SER A 143 -24.05 20.05 -3.62
C SER A 143 -23.61 18.99 -4.64
N THR A 144 -24.57 18.35 -5.30
CA THR A 144 -24.32 17.39 -6.39
C THR A 144 -23.69 18.05 -7.62
N LYS A 145 -24.17 19.25 -8.02
CA LYS A 145 -23.58 20.04 -9.11
C LYS A 145 -22.16 20.52 -8.78
N PHE A 146 -21.91 20.94 -7.55
CA PHE A 146 -20.60 21.39 -7.08
C PHE A 146 -19.57 20.25 -7.10
N SER A 147 -19.97 19.04 -6.70
CA SER A 147 -19.09 17.86 -6.73
C SER A 147 -18.80 17.35 -8.15
N LEU A 148 -19.81 17.34 -9.02
CA LEU A 148 -19.62 16.98 -10.44
C LEU A 148 -18.65 17.93 -11.14
N SER A 149 -18.65 19.22 -10.76
CA SER A 149 -17.67 20.21 -11.22
C SER A 149 -16.24 19.81 -10.88
N PHE A 150 -15.95 19.40 -9.63
CA PHE A 150 -14.61 18.95 -9.26
C PHE A 150 -14.15 17.71 -10.01
N ILE A 151 -15.07 16.77 -10.29
CA ILE A 151 -14.75 15.60 -11.11
C ILE A 151 -14.41 16.01 -12.53
N ALA A 152 -15.24 16.85 -13.14
CA ALA A 152 -15.02 17.33 -14.50
C ALA A 152 -13.71 18.12 -14.59
N LEU A 153 -13.41 18.99 -13.62
CA LEU A 153 -12.17 19.75 -13.55
C LEU A 153 -10.96 18.84 -13.35
N TYR A 154 -11.01 17.89 -12.42
CA TYR A 154 -9.93 16.94 -12.20
C TYR A 154 -9.64 16.12 -13.46
N ALA A 155 -10.69 15.56 -14.08
CA ALA A 155 -10.57 14.80 -15.32
C ALA A 155 -10.03 15.66 -16.47
N ALA A 156 -10.46 16.91 -16.60
CA ALA A 156 -9.95 17.84 -17.61
C ALA A 156 -8.46 18.13 -17.39
N VAL A 157 -8.04 18.48 -16.17
CA VAL A 157 -6.63 18.74 -15.84
C VAL A 157 -5.78 17.49 -16.08
N PHE A 158 -6.28 16.31 -15.69
CA PHE A 158 -5.63 15.02 -15.93
C PHE A 158 -5.45 14.73 -17.42
N CYS A 159 -6.52 14.83 -18.22
CA CYS A 159 -6.48 14.60 -19.66
C CYS A 159 -5.55 15.59 -20.38
N VAL A 160 -5.61 16.89 -20.04
CA VAL A 160 -4.75 17.91 -20.64
C VAL A 160 -3.28 17.67 -20.26
N SER A 161 -2.99 17.30 -19.00
CA SER A 161 -1.62 16.95 -18.58
C SER A 161 -1.04 15.81 -19.41
N PHE A 162 -1.80 14.74 -19.60
CA PHE A 162 -1.35 13.60 -20.40
C PHE A 162 -1.26 13.92 -21.89
N ALA A 163 -2.20 14.69 -22.44
CA ALA A 163 -2.19 15.10 -23.85
C ALA A 163 -1.03 16.05 -24.19
N THR A 164 -0.62 16.90 -23.24
CA THR A 164 0.49 17.85 -23.44
C THR A 164 1.85 17.19 -23.27
N LYS A 165 1.96 16.16 -22.43
CA LYS A 165 3.24 15.53 -22.05
C LYS A 165 3.54 14.23 -22.81
N PHE A 166 2.53 13.49 -23.22
CA PHE A 166 2.69 12.24 -23.95
C PHE A 166 2.09 12.37 -25.35
N HIS A 167 2.90 12.09 -26.38
CA HIS A 167 2.40 12.02 -27.75
C HIS A 167 1.27 10.99 -27.85
N CYS A 168 0.13 11.40 -28.42
CA CYS A 168 -1.10 10.61 -28.50
C CYS A 168 -0.82 9.26 -29.17
N GLY A 169 -0.89 8.17 -28.38
CA GLY A 169 -0.57 6.82 -28.82
C GLY A 169 -0.94 5.76 -27.79
N GLY A 170 -0.75 4.48 -28.14
CA GLY A 170 -1.10 3.34 -27.26
C GLY A 170 -0.37 3.34 -25.91
N TYR A 171 0.86 3.86 -25.87
CA TYR A 171 1.64 4.01 -24.63
C TYR A 171 0.95 4.91 -23.59
N THR A 172 0.41 6.05 -24.02
CA THR A 172 -0.34 6.97 -23.15
C THR A 172 -1.59 6.30 -22.60
N ALA A 173 -2.29 5.50 -23.41
CA ALA A 173 -3.47 4.75 -22.96
C ALA A 173 -3.11 3.71 -21.88
N VAL A 174 -1.97 3.02 -22.01
CA VAL A 174 -1.48 2.10 -20.98
C VAL A 174 -1.15 2.83 -19.68
N MET A 175 -0.50 4.00 -19.75
CA MET A 175 -0.19 4.81 -18.56
C MET A 175 -1.45 5.36 -17.88
N LEU A 176 -2.44 5.80 -18.65
CA LEU A 176 -3.73 6.22 -18.12
C LEU A 176 -4.45 5.04 -17.43
N LEU A 177 -4.51 3.88 -18.08
CA LEU A 177 -5.09 2.67 -17.51
C LEU A 177 -4.36 2.28 -16.21
N TRP A 178 -3.03 2.34 -16.21
CA TRP A 178 -2.20 2.09 -15.04
C TRP A 178 -2.58 3.00 -13.86
N VAL A 179 -2.67 4.31 -14.09
CA VAL A 179 -3.07 5.30 -13.07
C VAL A 179 -4.51 5.06 -12.59
N LEU A 180 -5.45 4.73 -13.48
CA LEU A 180 -6.83 4.41 -13.11
C LEU A 180 -6.91 3.13 -12.26
N CYS A 181 -6.12 2.11 -12.60
CA CYS A 181 -6.04 0.88 -11.81
C CYS A 181 -5.56 1.15 -10.37
N HIS A 182 -4.64 2.10 -10.17
CA HIS A 182 -4.22 2.53 -8.83
C HIS A 182 -5.40 3.15 -8.05
N GLY A 183 -6.16 4.03 -8.70
CA GLY A 183 -7.39 4.59 -8.14
C GLY A 183 -8.37 3.53 -7.65
N LEU A 184 -8.69 2.56 -8.52
CA LEU A 184 -9.62 1.47 -8.20
C LEU A 184 -9.08 0.53 -7.10
N ALA A 185 -7.78 0.22 -7.14
CA ALA A 185 -7.13 -0.58 -6.10
C ALA A 185 -7.19 0.11 -4.74
N ALA A 186 -6.97 1.43 -4.69
CA ALA A 186 -7.07 2.22 -3.45
C ALA A 186 -8.49 2.18 -2.87
N VAL A 187 -9.52 2.35 -3.71
CA VAL A 187 -10.93 2.25 -3.28
C VAL A 187 -11.25 0.88 -2.70
N LYS A 188 -10.83 -0.21 -3.36
CA LYS A 188 -11.05 -1.56 -2.84
C LYS A 188 -10.28 -1.83 -1.56
N LEU A 189 -9.04 -1.36 -1.48
CA LEU A 189 -8.19 -1.56 -0.31
C LEU A 189 -8.71 -0.78 0.90
N ILE A 190 -9.12 0.49 0.74
CA ILE A 190 -9.66 1.28 1.85
C ILE A 190 -10.98 0.71 2.36
N GLN A 191 -11.85 0.24 1.46
CA GLN A 191 -13.06 -0.46 1.85
C GLN A 191 -12.74 -1.68 2.71
N HIS A 192 -11.74 -2.48 2.30
CA HIS A 192 -11.31 -3.64 3.06
C HIS A 192 -10.72 -3.26 4.43
N VAL A 193 -9.83 -2.25 4.48
CA VAL A 193 -9.18 -1.79 5.70
C VAL A 193 -10.20 -1.26 6.71
N LEU A 194 -11.13 -0.39 6.28
CA LEU A 194 -12.13 0.18 7.17
C LEU A 194 -13.14 -0.85 7.69
N HIS A 195 -13.48 -1.87 6.91
CA HIS A 195 -14.33 -2.96 7.39
C HIS A 195 -13.60 -3.96 8.31
N THR A 196 -12.30 -4.17 8.09
CA THR A 196 -11.51 -5.15 8.87
C THR A 196 -11.02 -4.55 10.18
N PHE A 197 -10.64 -3.26 10.17
CA PHE A 197 -10.04 -2.56 11.30
C PHE A 197 -10.76 -1.26 11.65
N PRO A 198 -12.09 -1.28 11.90
CA PRO A 198 -12.87 -0.07 12.07
C PRO A 198 -12.36 0.81 13.23
N ALA A 199 -11.92 0.20 14.34
CA ALA A 199 -11.50 0.91 15.53
C ALA A 199 -10.01 1.32 15.56
N CYS A 200 -9.20 0.91 14.58
CA CYS A 200 -7.74 1.02 14.67
C CYS A 200 -7.15 2.27 14.02
N ALA A 201 -7.87 2.92 13.10
CA ALA A 201 -7.37 4.08 12.35
C ALA A 201 -8.48 5.09 12.09
N SER A 202 -8.11 6.38 11.99
CA SER A 202 -8.98 7.39 11.38
C SER A 202 -9.12 7.14 9.88
N ILE A 203 -10.13 7.74 9.25
CA ILE A 203 -10.35 7.58 7.79
C ILE A 203 -9.18 8.17 7.01
N GLY A 204 -8.63 9.31 7.46
CA GLY A 204 -7.42 9.90 6.93
C GLY A 204 -6.18 9.00 7.04
N GLU A 205 -5.99 8.35 8.18
CA GLU A 205 -4.89 7.38 8.38
C GLU A 205 -5.06 6.16 7.47
N ALA A 206 -6.28 5.62 7.37
CA ALA A 206 -6.58 4.53 6.46
C ALA A 206 -6.34 4.93 5.00
N LEU A 207 -6.72 6.14 4.59
CA LEU A 207 -6.46 6.69 3.26
C LEU A 207 -4.94 6.79 3.00
N LEU A 208 -4.17 7.30 3.96
CA LEU A 208 -2.72 7.42 3.84
C LEU A 208 -2.05 6.04 3.69
N VAL A 209 -2.42 5.08 4.55
CA VAL A 209 -1.89 3.71 4.51
C VAL A 209 -2.28 3.02 3.20
N THR A 210 -3.54 3.12 2.78
CA THR A 210 -4.03 2.45 1.57
C THR A 210 -3.40 3.02 0.31
N THR A 211 -3.33 4.34 0.18
CA THR A 211 -2.65 5.00 -0.94
C THR A 211 -1.16 4.65 -0.96
N GLY A 212 -0.51 4.68 0.22
CA GLY A 212 0.89 4.30 0.36
C GLY A 212 1.14 2.86 -0.09
N LEU A 213 0.33 1.91 0.36
CA LEU A 213 0.45 0.49 -0.03
C LEU A 213 0.22 0.28 -1.52
N VAL A 214 -0.81 0.92 -2.09
CA VAL A 214 -1.12 0.78 -3.53
C VAL A 214 0.02 1.30 -4.40
N ILE A 215 0.56 2.47 -4.08
CA ILE A 215 1.72 3.03 -4.81
C ILE A 215 2.97 2.19 -4.57
N TYR A 216 3.19 1.73 -3.34
CA TYR A 216 4.35 0.91 -2.98
C TYR A 216 4.36 -0.41 -3.75
N PHE A 217 3.24 -1.11 -3.86
CA PHE A 217 3.16 -2.35 -4.65
C PHE A 217 2.98 -2.13 -6.14
N GLY A 218 2.45 -0.97 -6.55
CA GLY A 218 2.27 -0.56 -7.94
C GLY A 218 3.53 -0.77 -8.75
N ASP A 219 4.65 -0.17 -8.35
CA ASP A 219 5.91 -0.26 -9.09
C ASP A 219 6.34 -1.72 -9.36
N MET A 220 6.18 -2.58 -8.36
CA MET A 220 6.55 -4.00 -8.45
C MET A 220 5.60 -4.80 -9.35
N LEU A 221 4.31 -4.46 -9.34
CA LEU A 221 3.34 -5.03 -10.28
C LEU A 221 3.63 -4.57 -11.72
N ALA A 222 4.03 -3.31 -11.92
CA ALA A 222 4.44 -2.82 -13.25
C ALA A 222 5.64 -3.61 -13.77
N CYS A 223 6.67 -3.80 -12.93
CA CYS A 223 7.81 -4.65 -13.29
C CYS A 223 7.39 -6.07 -13.64
N THR A 224 6.48 -6.66 -12.85
CA THR A 224 5.97 -8.01 -13.12
C THR A 224 5.27 -8.08 -14.48
N VAL A 225 4.35 -7.15 -14.75
CA VAL A 225 3.59 -7.09 -16.01
C VAL A 225 4.52 -6.88 -17.19
N VAL A 226 5.49 -5.99 -17.06
CA VAL A 226 6.50 -5.75 -18.09
C VAL A 226 7.32 -7.00 -18.33
N LYS A 227 7.84 -7.67 -17.30
CA LYS A 227 8.66 -8.88 -17.49
C LYS A 227 7.86 -9.96 -18.21
N ILE A 228 6.61 -10.20 -17.79
CA ILE A 228 5.68 -11.12 -18.48
C ILE A 228 5.49 -10.69 -19.94
N ASN A 229 5.26 -9.40 -20.20
CA ASN A 229 5.07 -8.89 -21.55
C ASN A 229 6.34 -8.95 -22.39
N GLY A 230 7.53 -8.75 -21.81
CA GLY A 230 8.82 -8.88 -22.50
C GLY A 230 9.11 -10.32 -22.95
N TYR A 231 8.66 -11.31 -22.18
CA TYR A 231 8.67 -12.72 -22.61
C TYR A 231 7.68 -13.00 -23.75
N LEU A 232 6.60 -12.22 -23.86
CA LEU A 232 5.53 -12.41 -24.87
C LEU A 232 5.70 -11.55 -26.13
N ALA A 233 6.32 -10.36 -26.00
CA ALA A 233 6.47 -9.36 -27.04
C ALA A 233 7.73 -8.52 -26.76
N SER A 234 8.68 -8.53 -27.70
CA SER A 234 9.92 -7.76 -27.66
C SER A 234 9.67 -6.25 -27.81
N SER A 235 9.13 -5.61 -26.77
CA SER A 235 8.95 -4.16 -26.73
C SER A 235 9.84 -3.56 -25.64
N GLU A 236 10.77 -2.72 -26.06
CA GLU A 236 11.71 -2.00 -25.22
C GLU A 236 10.99 -0.80 -24.59
N ILE A 237 10.44 -0.98 -23.39
CA ILE A 237 9.78 0.10 -22.66
C ILE A 237 10.82 0.76 -21.74
N VAL A 238 11.22 2.00 -22.04
CA VAL A 238 12.25 2.76 -21.30
C VAL A 238 11.94 2.92 -19.79
N PHE A 239 10.65 2.94 -19.41
CA PHE A 239 10.18 2.96 -18.01
C PHE A 239 10.77 1.82 -17.16
N VAL A 240 11.11 0.71 -17.80
CA VAL A 240 11.51 -0.56 -17.18
C VAL A 240 12.91 -0.49 -16.61
N GLN A 241 13.82 0.21 -17.28
CA GLN A 241 15.22 0.24 -16.89
C GLN A 241 15.45 1.09 -15.63
N TYR A 242 14.63 2.13 -15.44
CA TYR A 242 14.64 2.95 -14.23
C TYR A 242 14.05 2.22 -13.01
N VAL A 243 12.89 1.54 -13.16
CA VAL A 243 12.29 0.78 -12.04
C VAL A 243 13.13 -0.44 -11.66
N ILE A 244 13.82 -1.07 -12.61
CA ILE A 244 14.75 -2.18 -12.34
C ILE A 244 15.97 -1.73 -11.52
N ARG A 245 16.33 -0.44 -11.53
CA ARG A 245 17.46 0.11 -10.76
C ARG A 245 17.13 0.35 -9.27
N LYS A 246 16.02 -0.20 -8.77
CA LYS A 246 15.58 -0.04 -7.38
C LYS A 246 16.41 -0.91 -6.44
N SER A 247 16.59 -0.42 -5.21
CA SER A 247 17.33 -1.10 -4.15
C SER A 247 16.77 -2.51 -3.88
N GLU A 248 17.66 -3.51 -3.90
CA GLU A 248 17.40 -4.90 -3.48
C GLU A 248 16.58 -4.98 -2.19
N ILE A 249 16.92 -4.13 -1.21
CA ILE A 249 16.27 -4.09 0.09
C ILE A 249 14.78 -3.67 -0.04
N SER A 250 14.47 -2.74 -0.95
CA SER A 250 13.09 -2.31 -1.18
C SER A 250 12.24 -3.46 -1.70
N THR A 251 12.77 -4.26 -2.63
CA THR A 251 12.06 -5.42 -3.19
C THR A 251 11.83 -6.50 -2.13
N ILE A 252 12.79 -6.71 -1.22
CA ILE A 252 12.63 -7.63 -0.10
C ILE A 252 11.50 -7.18 0.82
N ILE A 253 11.50 -5.90 1.24
CA ILE A 253 10.45 -5.35 2.10
C ILE A 253 9.10 -5.42 1.41
N GLN A 254 9.03 -5.10 0.11
CA GLN A 254 7.82 -5.21 -0.70
C GLN A 254 7.31 -6.66 -0.74
N GLY A 255 8.17 -7.63 -1.05
CA GLY A 255 7.78 -9.04 -1.07
C GLY A 255 7.23 -9.51 0.27
N MET A 256 7.93 -9.21 1.36
CA MET A 256 7.49 -9.62 2.70
C MET A 256 6.16 -8.98 3.09
N LEU A 257 5.99 -7.67 2.86
CA LEU A 257 4.76 -6.94 3.19
C LEU A 257 3.57 -7.44 2.34
N LEU A 258 3.80 -7.72 1.06
CA LEU A 258 2.78 -8.30 0.17
C LEU A 258 2.36 -9.68 0.66
N GLY A 259 3.31 -10.52 1.08
CA GLY A 259 3.04 -11.83 1.68
C GLY A 259 2.18 -11.74 2.93
N LEU A 260 2.50 -10.81 3.82
CA LEU A 260 1.70 -10.56 5.02
C LEU A 260 0.27 -10.11 4.69
N LEU A 261 0.11 -9.26 3.66
CA LEU A 261 -1.20 -8.75 3.26
C LEU A 261 -2.06 -9.82 2.57
N LEU A 262 -1.44 -10.69 1.77
CA LEU A 262 -2.14 -11.75 1.05
C LEU A 262 -2.47 -12.96 1.94
N PHE A 263 -1.66 -13.22 2.97
CA PHE A 263 -1.84 -14.37 3.85
C PHE A 263 -3.24 -14.51 4.45
N PRO A 264 -3.87 -13.48 5.06
CA PRO A 264 -5.23 -13.57 5.58
C PRO A 264 -6.27 -13.95 4.53
N MET A 265 -6.09 -13.49 3.28
CA MET A 265 -7.00 -13.81 2.18
C MET A 265 -6.90 -15.29 1.82
N PHE A 266 -5.68 -15.80 1.63
CA PHE A 266 -5.45 -17.23 1.35
C PHE A 266 -5.85 -18.12 2.51
N LEU A 267 -5.65 -17.66 3.75
CA LEU A 267 -6.05 -18.39 4.95
C LEU A 267 -7.57 -18.52 5.00
N LYS A 268 -8.29 -17.42 4.79
CA LYS A 268 -9.76 -17.43 4.75
C LYS A 268 -10.27 -18.38 3.67
N PHE A 269 -9.69 -18.33 2.47
CA PHE A 269 -10.05 -19.22 1.38
C PHE A 269 -9.77 -20.69 1.71
N SER A 270 -8.58 -20.99 2.25
CA SER A 270 -8.18 -22.36 2.62
C SER A 270 -9.07 -22.93 3.73
N LEU A 271 -9.44 -22.10 4.72
CA LEU A 271 -10.37 -22.49 5.78
C LEU A 271 -11.77 -22.75 5.23
N GLN A 272 -12.27 -21.94 4.29
CA GLN A 272 -13.57 -22.16 3.66
C GLN A 272 -13.60 -23.48 2.86
N VAL A 273 -12.53 -23.78 2.11
CA VAL A 273 -12.41 -25.05 1.38
C VAL A 273 -12.33 -26.22 2.37
N TRP A 274 -11.53 -26.10 3.43
CA TRP A 274 -11.43 -27.12 4.47
C TRP A 274 -12.76 -27.37 5.18
N GLU A 275 -13.49 -26.32 5.56
CA GLU A 275 -14.82 -26.40 6.15
C GLU A 275 -15.82 -27.05 5.19
N CYS A 276 -15.76 -26.72 3.89
CA CYS A 276 -16.60 -27.35 2.86
C CYS A 276 -16.30 -28.86 2.74
N CYS A 277 -15.02 -29.25 2.73
CA CYS A 277 -14.61 -30.65 2.64
C CYS A 277 -14.92 -31.45 3.91
N THR A 278 -14.89 -30.81 5.08
CA THR A 278 -15.15 -31.47 6.38
C THR A 278 -16.62 -31.44 6.79
N SER A 279 -17.47 -30.60 6.19
CA SER A 279 -18.91 -30.58 6.49
C SER A 279 -19.61 -31.90 6.15
N SER A 280 -19.04 -32.71 5.26
CA SER A 280 -19.52 -34.05 4.94
C SER A 280 -19.13 -35.13 5.96
N ALA A 281 -18.30 -34.81 6.97
CA ALA A 281 -17.84 -35.73 8.00
C ALA A 281 -18.33 -35.26 9.39
N HIS A 282 -19.28 -36.01 9.98
CA HIS A 282 -20.05 -35.57 11.15
C HIS A 282 -19.30 -35.54 12.51
N VAL A 283 -19.62 -34.46 13.26
CA VAL A 283 -19.99 -34.31 14.68
C VAL A 283 -18.99 -34.57 15.83
N GLU A 284 -17.96 -35.40 15.73
CA GLU A 284 -17.10 -35.67 16.90
C GLU A 284 -15.64 -35.25 16.70
N HIS A 285 -15.28 -34.05 17.17
CA HIS A 285 -14.00 -33.70 17.82
C HIS A 285 -13.66 -32.21 17.65
N ARG A 286 -14.14 -31.36 18.58
CA ARG A 286 -13.80 -29.93 18.65
C ARG A 286 -12.28 -29.69 18.79
N ALA A 287 -11.57 -30.53 19.53
CA ALA A 287 -10.11 -30.40 19.73
C ALA A 287 -9.29 -30.75 18.46
N TYR A 288 -9.71 -31.77 17.70
CA TYR A 288 -9.03 -32.13 16.44
C TYR A 288 -9.22 -31.07 15.36
N HIS A 289 -10.40 -30.41 15.38
CA HIS A 289 -10.72 -29.30 14.50
C HIS A 289 -9.83 -28.06 14.76
N GLU A 290 -9.55 -27.71 16.02
CA GLU A 290 -8.67 -26.59 16.38
C GLU A 290 -7.20 -26.85 16.01
N ILE A 291 -6.71 -28.09 16.23
CA ILE A 291 -5.36 -28.50 15.82
C ILE A 291 -5.22 -28.42 14.29
N GLY A 292 -6.21 -28.93 13.55
CA GLY A 292 -6.22 -28.86 12.08
C GLY A 292 -6.14 -27.44 11.54
N ARG A 293 -6.92 -26.49 12.11
CA ARG A 293 -6.87 -25.08 11.72
C ARG A 293 -5.50 -24.44 11.98
N THR A 294 -4.86 -24.79 13.09
CA THR A 294 -3.52 -24.30 13.43
C THR A 294 -2.46 -24.85 12.48
N VAL A 295 -2.55 -26.13 12.11
CA VAL A 295 -1.65 -26.74 11.13
C VAL A 295 -1.83 -26.09 9.75
N ILE A 296 -3.07 -25.87 9.31
CA ILE A 296 -3.35 -25.17 8.04
C ILE A 296 -2.77 -23.75 8.06
N PHE A 297 -2.96 -23.03 9.16
CA PHE A 297 -2.38 -21.69 9.35
C PHE A 297 -0.85 -21.71 9.20
N CYS A 298 -0.16 -22.57 9.96
CA CYS A 298 1.30 -22.64 9.94
C CYS A 298 1.84 -23.12 8.58
N ALA A 299 1.21 -24.12 7.98
CA ALA A 299 1.62 -24.65 6.68
C ALA A 299 1.44 -23.61 5.57
N LEU A 300 0.30 -22.91 5.54
CA LEU A 300 0.04 -21.87 4.55
C LEU A 300 0.97 -20.66 4.73
N LEU A 301 1.23 -20.27 5.99
CA LEU A 301 2.17 -19.20 6.30
C LEU A 301 3.58 -19.55 5.80
N ALA A 302 4.06 -20.75 6.13
CA ALA A 302 5.34 -21.25 5.66
C ALA A 302 5.39 -21.31 4.12
N PHE A 303 4.34 -21.81 3.48
CA PHE A 303 4.27 -21.91 2.02
C PHE A 303 4.35 -20.53 1.34
N ILE A 304 3.64 -19.53 1.85
CA ILE A 304 3.68 -18.16 1.31
C ILE A 304 5.07 -17.55 1.48
N PHE A 305 5.66 -17.62 2.68
CA PHE A 305 6.93 -16.94 2.98
C PHE A 305 8.16 -17.66 2.45
N ILE A 306 8.12 -18.98 2.28
CA ILE A 306 9.28 -19.77 1.82
C ILE A 306 9.26 -19.98 0.31
N LEU A 307 8.07 -20.12 -0.29
CA LEU A 307 7.95 -20.48 -1.70
C LEU A 307 7.40 -19.33 -2.56
N ILE A 308 6.21 -18.83 -2.25
CA ILE A 308 5.53 -17.86 -3.13
C ILE A 308 6.28 -16.53 -3.18
N ILE A 309 6.54 -15.91 -2.02
CA ILE A 309 7.18 -14.59 -1.94
C ILE A 309 8.61 -14.61 -2.48
N PRO A 310 9.48 -15.57 -2.09
CA PRO A 310 10.82 -15.66 -2.64
C PRO A 310 10.85 -15.87 -4.16
N SER A 311 9.93 -16.68 -4.70
CA SER A 311 9.84 -16.91 -6.15
C SER A 311 9.40 -15.65 -6.89
N TRP A 312 8.41 -14.92 -6.36
CA TRP A 312 7.99 -13.64 -6.92
C TRP A 312 9.11 -12.59 -6.86
N MET A 313 9.84 -12.51 -5.75
CA MET A 313 10.98 -11.60 -5.61
C MET A 313 12.08 -11.89 -6.63
N GLN A 314 12.44 -13.17 -6.83
CA GLN A 314 13.40 -13.57 -7.89
C GLN A 314 12.90 -13.19 -9.28
N PHE A 315 11.59 -13.36 -9.52
CA PHE A 315 11.01 -13.02 -10.80
C PHE A 315 11.11 -11.52 -11.07
N VAL A 316 10.79 -10.68 -10.09
CA VAL A 316 10.77 -9.23 -10.25
C VAL A 316 12.19 -8.66 -10.30
N GLN A 317 13.06 -9.10 -9.39
CA GLN A 317 14.46 -8.67 -9.33
C GLN A 317 15.37 -9.89 -9.47
N ASP A 318 16.28 -9.82 -10.43
CA ASP A 318 17.19 -10.92 -10.75
C ASP A 318 18.32 -11.00 -9.69
N PHE A 319 17.96 -11.49 -8.49
CA PHE A 319 18.93 -11.65 -7.42
C PHE A 319 20.01 -12.68 -7.81
N PRO A 320 21.28 -12.44 -7.45
CA PRO A 320 22.38 -13.36 -7.76
C PRO A 320 22.25 -14.70 -7.02
N VAL A 321 21.59 -14.71 -5.86
CA VAL A 321 21.26 -15.91 -5.11
C VAL A 321 19.75 -15.94 -4.93
N HIS A 322 19.13 -17.06 -5.30
CA HIS A 322 17.68 -17.23 -5.20
C HIS A 322 17.21 -16.98 -3.75
N PRO A 323 16.26 -16.06 -3.48
CA PRO A 323 15.83 -15.67 -2.14
C PRO A 323 15.36 -16.82 -1.24
N TRP A 324 14.88 -17.94 -1.80
CA TRP A 324 14.58 -19.16 -1.03
C TRP A 324 15.80 -19.66 -0.23
N LEU A 325 17.01 -19.58 -0.83
CA LEU A 325 18.24 -20.03 -0.17
C LEU A 325 18.62 -19.17 1.04
N TRP A 326 18.10 -17.96 1.21
CA TRP A 326 18.34 -17.13 2.40
C TRP A 326 17.68 -17.70 3.66
N TYR A 327 16.60 -18.48 3.48
CA TYR A 327 15.89 -19.09 4.59
C TYR A 327 16.54 -20.40 5.05
N ILE A 328 17.37 -21.06 4.22
CA ILE A 328 18.03 -22.33 4.55
C ILE A 328 19.04 -22.19 5.71
N PRO A 329 19.98 -21.21 5.72
CA PRO A 329 20.89 -21.00 6.84
C PRO A 329 20.15 -20.69 8.14
N SER A 330 19.10 -19.88 8.06
CA SER A 330 18.26 -19.50 9.20
C SER A 330 17.49 -20.71 9.76
N TYR A 331 17.02 -21.61 8.89
CA TYR A 331 16.39 -22.86 9.29
C TYR A 331 17.39 -23.87 9.87
N ILE A 332 18.63 -23.91 9.39
CA ILE A 332 19.70 -24.72 10.01
C ILE A 332 20.02 -24.18 11.41
N ILE A 333 19.99 -22.87 11.63
CA ILE A 333 20.19 -22.26 12.96
C ILE A 333 18.97 -22.47 13.87
N LEU A 334 17.74 -22.52 13.34
CA LEU A 334 16.51 -22.74 14.11
C LEU A 334 16.20 -24.23 14.38
N ILE A 335 16.58 -25.14 13.47
CA ILE A 335 16.51 -26.61 13.62
C ILE A 335 17.72 -27.16 14.39
N VAL A 336 18.74 -26.33 14.66
CA VAL A 336 19.76 -26.61 15.67
C VAL A 336 19.49 -25.78 16.95
N PRO A 337 18.44 -26.08 17.75
CA PRO A 337 18.45 -25.73 19.17
C PRO A 337 19.51 -26.60 19.90
N PRO A 338 19.87 -26.31 21.16
CA PRO A 338 21.03 -26.88 21.86
C PRO A 338 20.84 -28.34 22.29
N PHE A 339 20.20 -29.17 21.48
CA PHE A 339 20.05 -30.61 21.72
C PHE A 339 21.33 -31.39 21.39
N GLY A 340 22.24 -30.83 20.60
CA GLY A 340 23.57 -31.42 20.38
C GLY A 340 24.43 -31.47 21.65
N LEU A 341 24.23 -30.55 22.60
CA LEU A 341 24.95 -30.50 23.87
C LEU A 341 24.37 -31.45 24.93
N VAL A 342 23.06 -31.74 24.87
CA VAL A 342 22.39 -32.66 25.82
C VAL A 342 22.59 -34.14 25.44
N MET A 343 22.80 -34.44 24.16
CA MET A 343 23.17 -35.79 23.71
C MET A 343 24.65 -36.11 23.96
N LEU A 344 25.56 -35.12 23.86
CA LEU A 344 26.96 -35.28 24.24
C LEU A 344 27.15 -35.40 25.76
N SER A 345 26.38 -34.67 26.58
CA SER A 345 26.46 -34.80 28.04
C SER A 345 25.91 -36.13 28.60
N ASN A 346 25.04 -36.82 27.84
CA ASN A 346 24.51 -38.13 28.24
C ASN A 346 25.30 -39.31 27.68
N LEU A 347 26.13 -39.10 26.66
CA LEU A 347 27.06 -40.10 26.13
C LEU A 347 28.41 -40.13 26.89
N GLU A 348 28.78 -39.06 27.61
CA GLU A 348 29.98 -39.05 28.47
C GLU A 348 29.82 -39.75 29.84
N ILE A 349 28.61 -40.23 30.20
CA ILE A 349 28.36 -40.86 31.52
C ILE A 349 28.38 -42.40 31.47
N LYS A 350 28.52 -43.02 30.29
CA LYS A 350 28.68 -44.48 30.18
C LYS A 350 29.79 -44.87 29.20
N GLY A 351 31.02 -44.88 29.72
CA GLY A 351 32.08 -45.77 29.24
C GLY A 351 33.35 -45.05 28.79
N PHE A 352 34.47 -45.51 29.35
CA PHE A 352 35.86 -45.20 29.03
C PHE A 352 36.45 -43.90 29.60
N GLY A 353 37.15 -44.07 30.73
CA GLY A 353 38.05 -43.07 31.27
C GLY A 353 39.32 -42.93 30.45
N PHE A 354 39.74 -41.69 30.25
CA PHE A 354 41.14 -41.29 30.13
C PHE A 354 41.22 -39.76 30.36
N GLY A 355 42.14 -39.29 31.21
CA GLY A 355 42.59 -37.88 31.14
C GLY A 355 42.37 -36.94 32.33
N LYS A 356 42.41 -37.40 33.59
CA LYS A 356 42.83 -36.53 34.71
C LYS A 356 44.30 -36.13 34.52
N LYS A 357 44.61 -35.11 33.72
CA LYS A 357 45.96 -34.51 33.70
C LYS A 357 46.08 -33.16 32.98
N LEU A 358 45.22 -32.18 33.25
CA LEU A 358 45.51 -30.81 32.79
C LEU A 358 44.75 -29.74 33.58
N LEU A 359 45.11 -29.48 34.85
CA LEU A 359 44.80 -28.21 35.55
C LEU A 359 45.39 -28.21 36.99
N LEU A 360 46.70 -28.34 37.11
CA LEU A 360 47.42 -28.03 38.35
C LEU A 360 48.80 -27.51 37.99
N ASN A 361 48.86 -26.24 37.57
CA ASN A 361 50.06 -25.41 37.66
C ASN A 361 49.66 -23.95 37.43
N LEU A 362 49.21 -23.30 38.50
CA LEU A 362 49.31 -21.85 38.65
C LEU A 362 50.05 -21.57 39.97
N PRO A 363 51.15 -20.80 39.94
CA PRO A 363 52.00 -20.57 41.09
C PRO A 363 51.36 -19.61 42.11
N LYS A 364 51.48 -19.97 43.39
CA LYS A 364 51.26 -19.08 44.54
C LYS A 364 52.36 -18.01 44.62
N LYS A 365 51.95 -16.74 44.78
CA LYS A 365 52.56 -15.65 45.60
C LYS A 365 51.90 -14.32 45.15
N MET A 366 51.56 -13.36 46.01
CA MET A 366 51.86 -13.15 47.43
C MET A 366 50.75 -12.28 48.02
#